data_AF-A0A8S2GBK6-F1
#
_entry.id   AF-A0A8S2GBK6-F1
#
_cell.length_a   1.000
_cell.length_b   1.000
_cell.length_c   1.000
_cell.angle_alpha   90.00
_cell.angle_beta   90.00
_cell.angle_gamma   90.00
#
_symmetry.space_group_name_H-M   'P 1'
#
loop_
_entity.id
_entity.type
_entity.pdbx_description
1 polymer ?
#
loop_
_entity_poly.entity_id
_entity_poly.type
_entity_poly.pdbx_seq_one_letter_code
_entity_poly.pdbx_strand_id
1 'polypeptide(L)'
;GSAAQEENLHRRTNLFECLEDPYNKLQGQRQWSYPIEEFGGIYIPHAAVFRGAESDGYPFFPEPQNLSFITVAAYCMPPICKGEDGQIYLDGEDYINNTKRKIETILQIALENKHDSIVLGAIGCGGKYR
;
A
#
# COMPACT_ATOMS: atom_id res chain seq x y z
N GLY A 1 -16.58 0.38 6.18
CA GLY A 1 -15.63 1.48 6.08
C GLY A 1 -15.66 2.04 4.68
N SER A 2 -14.58 2.70 4.29
CA SER A 2 -14.32 3.24 2.97
C SER A 2 -14.20 2.15 1.89
N ALA A 3 -14.35 2.52 0.62
CA ALA A 3 -14.07 1.65 -0.52
C ALA A 3 -12.62 1.82 -1.03
N ALA A 4 -11.67 2.08 -0.11
CA ALA A 4 -10.27 2.28 -0.44
C ALA A 4 -9.55 0.95 -0.70
N GLN A 5 -8.52 1.00 -1.54
CA GLN A 5 -7.68 -0.17 -1.86
C GLN A 5 -7.10 -0.82 -0.59
N GLU A 6 -6.58 -0.01 0.32
CA GLU A 6 -6.01 -0.48 1.58
C GLU A 6 -7.04 -1.22 2.44
N GLU A 7 -8.26 -0.70 2.55
CA GLU A 7 -9.33 -1.35 3.30
C GLU A 7 -9.73 -2.69 2.67
N ASN A 8 -9.76 -2.79 1.34
CA ASN A 8 -10.03 -4.04 0.64
C ASN A 8 -8.96 -5.10 0.96
N LEU A 9 -7.68 -4.70 0.99
CA LEU A 9 -6.58 -5.59 1.36
C LEU A 9 -6.70 -6.06 2.81
N HIS A 10 -7.00 -5.16 3.76
CA HIS A 10 -7.18 -5.51 5.17
C HIS A 10 -8.36 -6.47 5.41
N ARG A 11 -9.41 -6.40 4.60
CA ARG A 11 -10.54 -7.36 4.72
C ARG A 11 -10.16 -8.77 4.26
N ARG A 12 -9.18 -8.89 3.37
CA ARG A 12 -8.85 -10.14 2.66
C ARG A 12 -7.57 -10.81 3.18
N THR A 13 -6.83 -10.12 4.02
CA THR A 13 -5.49 -10.52 4.44
C THR A 13 -5.29 -10.29 5.93
N ASN A 14 -4.20 -10.82 6.50
CA ASN A 14 -3.82 -10.56 7.89
C ASN A 14 -2.90 -9.32 8.02
N LEU A 15 -2.92 -8.39 7.06
CA LEU A 15 -2.07 -7.20 7.06
C LEU A 15 -2.21 -6.35 8.33
N PHE A 16 -3.41 -6.30 8.93
CA PHE A 16 -3.63 -5.63 10.21
C PHE A 16 -2.70 -6.17 11.30
N GLU A 17 -2.58 -7.50 11.41
CA GLU A 17 -1.70 -8.13 12.40
C GLU A 17 -0.24 -7.79 12.10
N CYS A 18 0.16 -7.81 10.82
CA CYS A 18 1.53 -7.49 10.41
C CYS A 18 1.90 -6.03 10.66
N LEU A 19 0.96 -5.09 10.46
CA LEU A 19 1.20 -3.65 10.52
C LEU A 19 1.03 -3.07 11.91
N GLU A 20 0.08 -3.54 12.70
CA GLU A 20 -0.13 -3.03 14.07
C GLU A 20 0.58 -3.89 15.12
N ASP A 21 0.86 -5.16 14.83
CA ASP A 21 1.35 -6.18 15.78
C ASP A 21 0.77 -5.99 17.21
N PRO A 22 -0.57 -5.96 17.35
CA PRO A 22 -1.23 -5.51 18.59
C PRO A 22 -0.92 -6.41 19.79
N TYR A 23 -0.36 -7.58 19.55
CA TYR A 23 -0.01 -8.55 20.57
C TYR A 23 1.51 -8.65 20.82
N ASN A 24 2.33 -7.86 20.13
CA ASN A 24 3.80 -7.92 20.13
C ASN A 24 4.34 -9.34 19.90
N LYS A 25 3.71 -10.07 18.97
CA LYS A 25 4.01 -11.49 18.70
C LYS A 25 4.73 -11.70 17.38
N LEU A 26 4.61 -10.75 16.44
CA LEU A 26 5.11 -10.90 15.08
C LEU A 26 6.45 -10.21 14.88
N GLN A 27 6.66 -9.06 15.53
CA GLN A 27 7.84 -8.22 15.37
C GLN A 27 8.45 -7.84 16.72
N GLY A 28 8.70 -8.82 17.60
CA GLY A 28 9.40 -8.68 18.90
C GLY A 28 9.71 -7.24 19.38
N GLN A 29 10.95 -6.78 19.19
CA GLN A 29 11.36 -5.37 19.37
C GLN A 29 11.26 -4.61 18.04
N ARG A 30 10.05 -4.19 17.67
CA ARG A 30 9.84 -3.37 16.48
C ARG A 30 10.63 -2.06 16.62
N GLN A 31 11.48 -1.75 15.63
CA GLN A 31 12.33 -0.55 15.63
C GLN A 31 11.69 0.68 14.98
N TRP A 32 10.47 0.56 14.46
CA TRP A 32 9.74 1.61 13.79
C TRP A 32 8.36 1.80 14.42
N SER A 33 7.83 3.03 14.36
CA SER A 33 6.44 3.33 14.72
C SER A 33 5.82 4.19 13.63
N TYR A 34 4.49 4.23 13.56
CA TYR A 34 3.84 5.24 12.74
C TYR A 34 4.03 6.65 13.34
N PRO A 35 4.11 7.70 12.50
CA PRO A 35 4.20 7.63 11.04
C PRO A 35 5.57 7.11 10.57
N ILE A 36 5.58 6.32 9.48
CA ILE A 36 6.83 5.91 8.82
C ILE A 36 7.56 7.11 8.22
N GLU A 37 8.87 6.96 7.98
CA GLU A 37 9.67 8.00 7.32
C GLU A 37 9.11 8.39 5.95
N GLU A 38 9.36 9.63 5.53
CA GLU A 38 8.80 10.22 4.31
C GLU A 38 9.02 9.36 3.05
N PHE A 39 10.20 8.77 2.90
CA PHE A 39 10.53 7.89 1.78
C PHE A 39 10.65 6.41 2.19
N GLY A 40 10.20 6.10 3.41
CA GLY A 40 10.21 4.74 3.94
C GLY A 40 9.08 3.89 3.37
N GLY A 41 9.26 2.58 3.49
CA GLY A 41 8.23 1.59 3.20
C GLY A 41 8.35 0.39 4.13
N ILE A 42 7.24 -0.29 4.38
CA ILE A 42 7.22 -1.51 5.19
C ILE A 42 7.10 -2.70 4.24
N TYR A 43 8.04 -3.63 4.33
CA TYR A 43 7.96 -4.91 3.65
C TYR A 43 7.34 -5.96 4.56
N ILE A 44 6.36 -6.69 4.03
CA ILE A 44 5.60 -7.71 4.76
C ILE A 44 5.70 -9.02 3.96
N PRO A 45 6.60 -9.93 4.33
CA PRO A 45 6.73 -11.21 3.65
C PRO A 45 5.63 -12.19 4.08
N HIS A 46 5.14 -12.99 3.13
CA HIS A 46 4.27 -14.14 3.39
C HIS A 46 3.00 -13.83 4.21
N ALA A 47 2.37 -12.68 3.97
CA ALA A 47 1.06 -12.40 4.55
C ALA A 47 0.00 -13.34 3.96
N ALA A 48 -0.90 -13.80 4.82
CA ALA A 48 -1.96 -14.72 4.45
C ALA A 48 -3.11 -13.97 3.79
N VAL A 49 -3.44 -14.35 2.55
CA VAL A 49 -4.63 -13.96 1.82
C VAL A 49 -5.66 -15.08 1.98
N PHE A 50 -6.74 -14.78 2.69
CA PHE A 50 -7.75 -15.79 3.06
C PHE A 50 -9.15 -15.46 2.51
N ARG A 51 -9.33 -14.34 1.79
CA ARG A 51 -10.59 -14.04 1.09
C ARG A 51 -10.42 -13.64 -0.38
N GLY A 52 -11.41 -14.05 -1.16
CA GLY A 52 -11.60 -13.70 -2.57
C GLY A 52 -12.03 -12.26 -2.81
N ALA A 53 -12.44 -11.98 -4.06
CA ALA A 53 -12.76 -10.65 -4.52
C ALA A 53 -14.03 -10.08 -3.84
N GLU A 54 -14.11 -8.75 -3.81
CA GLU A 54 -15.28 -8.02 -3.31
C GLU A 54 -16.53 -8.27 -4.16
N SER A 55 -16.37 -8.43 -5.49
CA SER A 55 -17.48 -8.74 -6.41
C SER A 55 -18.25 -9.99 -6.03
N ASP A 56 -17.58 -10.93 -5.37
CA ASP A 56 -18.12 -12.22 -4.97
C ASP A 56 -18.52 -12.23 -3.48
N GLY A 57 -18.45 -11.08 -2.80
CA GLY A 57 -18.80 -10.93 -1.40
C GLY A 57 -17.70 -11.35 -0.41
N TYR A 58 -16.43 -11.34 -0.82
CA TYR A 58 -15.29 -11.74 0.02
C TYR A 58 -15.36 -13.19 0.54
N PRO A 59 -15.58 -14.19 -0.33
CA PRO A 59 -15.66 -15.59 0.09
C PRO A 59 -14.34 -16.04 0.71
N PHE A 60 -14.39 -16.88 1.74
CA PHE A 60 -13.18 -17.50 2.26
C PHE A 60 -12.60 -18.47 1.23
N PHE A 61 -11.26 -18.48 1.13
CA PHE A 61 -10.59 -19.54 0.39
C PHE A 61 -10.57 -20.83 1.22
N PRO A 62 -10.66 -22.02 0.57
CA PRO A 62 -10.47 -23.30 1.25
C PRO A 62 -9.11 -23.39 1.96
N GLU A 63 -8.07 -22.82 1.34
CA GLU A 63 -6.73 -22.69 1.89
C GLU A 63 -6.20 -21.26 1.67
N PRO A 64 -5.61 -20.61 2.70
CA PRO A 64 -4.98 -19.31 2.53
C PRO A 64 -3.78 -19.37 1.58
N GLN A 65 -3.58 -18.30 0.82
CA GLN A 65 -2.40 -18.13 -0.03
C GLN A 65 -1.44 -17.13 0.60
N ASN A 66 -0.14 -17.33 0.44
CA ASN A 66 0.87 -16.42 0.97
C ASN A 66 1.34 -15.46 -0.13
N LEU A 67 1.19 -14.15 0.10
CA LEU A 67 1.72 -13.10 -0.76
C LEU A 67 2.57 -12.12 0.07
N SER A 68 3.55 -11.51 -0.57
CA SER A 68 4.29 -10.40 0.03
C SER A 68 3.66 -9.06 -0.32
N PHE A 69 3.71 -8.12 0.61
CA PHE A 69 3.17 -6.78 0.45
C PHE A 69 4.23 -5.73 0.74
N ILE A 70 4.11 -4.59 0.07
CA ILE A 70 4.93 -3.40 0.29
C ILE A 70 3.96 -2.26 0.58
N THR A 71 4.12 -1.59 1.71
CA THR A 71 3.32 -0.41 2.06
C THR A 71 4.20 0.85 2.02
N VAL A 72 3.76 1.86 1.28
CA VAL A 72 4.40 3.18 1.19
C VAL A 72 3.31 4.24 1.22
N ALA A 73 3.46 5.25 2.08
CA ALA A 73 2.46 6.28 2.25
C ALA A 73 2.49 7.30 1.08
N ALA A 74 1.38 7.38 0.34
CA ALA A 74 1.18 8.42 -0.66
C ALA A 74 0.91 9.78 -0.01
N TYR A 75 1.11 10.87 -0.75
CA TYR A 75 0.73 12.19 -0.26
C TYR A 75 -0.78 12.33 -0.11
N CYS A 76 -1.20 12.86 1.03
CA CYS A 76 -2.60 13.21 1.28
C CYS A 76 -2.90 14.58 0.68
N MET A 77 -3.90 14.65 -0.20
CA MET A 77 -4.34 15.89 -0.87
C MET A 77 -3.19 16.73 -1.44
N PRO A 78 -2.31 16.16 -2.29
CA PRO A 78 -1.25 16.95 -2.91
C PRO A 78 -1.87 18.00 -3.84
N PRO A 79 -1.14 19.08 -4.15
CA PRO A 79 -1.56 20.03 -5.17
C PRO A 79 -1.73 19.31 -6.52
N ILE A 80 -2.77 19.69 -7.24
CA ILE A 80 -3.11 19.12 -8.55
C ILE A 80 -3.43 20.23 -9.53
N CYS A 81 -3.16 19.99 -10.81
CA CYS A 81 -3.48 20.88 -11.91
C CYS A 81 -4.28 20.14 -12.99
N LYS A 82 -4.98 20.90 -13.85
CA LYS A 82 -5.71 20.35 -15.00
C LYS A 82 -4.89 20.57 -16.26
N GLY A 83 -4.57 19.49 -16.97
CA GLY A 83 -3.85 19.56 -18.24
C GLY A 83 -4.73 20.10 -19.37
N GLU A 84 -4.09 20.42 -20.50
CA GLU A 84 -4.78 20.86 -21.71
C GLU A 84 -5.73 19.78 -22.28
N ASP A 85 -5.43 18.51 -22.02
CA ASP A 85 -6.26 17.35 -22.36
C ASP A 85 -7.45 17.14 -21.41
N GLY A 86 -7.59 18.00 -20.40
CA GLY A 86 -8.63 17.96 -19.40
C GLY A 86 -8.41 16.95 -18.28
N GLN A 87 -7.28 16.23 -18.26
CA GLN A 87 -6.92 15.28 -17.21
C GLN A 87 -6.37 16.00 -15.98
N ILE A 88 -6.42 15.34 -14.83
CA ILE A 88 -5.88 15.84 -13.56
C ILE A 88 -4.47 15.29 -13.39
N TYR A 89 -3.52 16.17 -13.10
CA TYR A 89 -2.13 15.85 -12.85
C TYR A 89 -1.70 16.30 -11.46
N LEU A 90 -0.71 15.62 -10.91
CA LEU A 90 0.02 16.07 -9.75
C LEU A 90 0.76 17.37 -10.11
N ASP A 91 0.63 18.39 -9.27
CA ASP A 91 1.30 19.67 -9.42
C ASP A 91 2.38 19.86 -8.34
N GLY A 92 3.26 20.84 -8.54
CA GLY A 92 4.39 21.11 -7.66
C GLY A 92 5.57 20.16 -7.88
N GLU A 93 6.71 20.72 -8.28
CA GLU A 93 7.92 19.95 -8.61
C GLU A 93 8.38 19.04 -7.47
N ASP A 94 8.31 19.51 -6.21
CA ASP A 94 8.67 18.71 -5.03
C ASP A 94 7.76 17.51 -4.85
N TYR A 95 6.44 17.67 -5.01
CA TYR A 95 5.48 16.56 -4.88
C TYR A 95 5.67 15.53 -6.00
N ILE A 96 5.93 16.00 -7.22
CA ILE A 96 6.21 15.14 -8.37
C ILE A 96 7.49 14.34 -8.11
N ASN A 97 8.58 15.00 -7.73
CA ASN A 97 9.87 14.35 -7.49
C ASN A 97 9.80 13.42 -6.28
N ASN A 98 9.14 13.81 -5.20
CA ASN A 98 9.01 12.98 -4.02
C ASN A 98 8.07 11.79 -4.24
N THR A 99 7.03 11.93 -5.06
CA THR A 99 6.17 10.79 -5.46
C THR A 99 6.96 9.79 -6.29
N LYS A 100 7.82 10.26 -7.21
CA LYS A 100 8.77 9.37 -7.93
C LYS A 100 9.68 8.64 -6.95
N ARG A 101 10.26 9.32 -5.96
CA ARG A 101 11.10 8.69 -4.93
C ARG A 101 10.35 7.63 -4.12
N LYS A 102 9.08 7.88 -3.77
CA LYS A 102 8.23 6.87 -3.11
C LYS A 102 7.98 5.65 -4.01
N ILE A 103 7.78 5.85 -5.32
CA ILE A 103 7.66 4.75 -6.28
C ILE A 103 8.99 3.99 -6.40
N GLU A 104 10.13 4.69 -6.43
CA GLU A 104 11.47 4.09 -6.40
C GLU A 104 11.65 3.23 -5.15
N THR A 105 11.24 3.70 -3.96
CA THR A 105 11.25 2.90 -2.73
C THR A 105 10.48 1.58 -2.90
N ILE A 106 9.28 1.60 -3.49
CA ILE A 106 8.51 0.37 -3.73
C ILE A 106 9.30 -0.62 -4.59
N LEU A 107 9.89 -0.14 -5.69
CA LEU A 107 10.65 -0.97 -6.62
C LEU A 107 11.95 -1.49 -6.00
N GLN A 108 12.64 -0.66 -5.22
CA GLN A 108 13.87 -1.03 -4.50
C GLN A 108 13.58 -2.13 -3.47
N ILE A 109 12.53 -1.96 -2.65
CA ILE A 109 12.11 -3.00 -1.69
C ILE A 109 11.79 -4.31 -2.41
N ALA A 110 11.10 -4.25 -3.55
CA ALA A 110 10.78 -5.46 -4.33
C ALA A 110 12.04 -6.16 -4.85
N LEU A 111 12.98 -5.39 -5.40
CA LEU A 111 14.25 -5.88 -5.93
C LEU A 111 15.14 -6.49 -4.83
N GLU A 112 15.29 -5.81 -3.70
CA GLU A 112 16.07 -6.28 -2.55
C GLU A 112 15.53 -7.59 -1.98
N ASN A 113 14.21 -7.77 -2.02
CA ASN A 113 13.53 -8.98 -1.59
C ASN A 113 13.36 -10.02 -2.71
N LYS A 114 14.01 -9.82 -3.87
CA LYS A 114 14.10 -10.77 -4.98
C LYS A 114 12.75 -11.16 -5.59
N HIS A 115 11.79 -10.24 -5.61
CA HIS A 115 10.55 -10.45 -6.35
C HIS A 115 10.80 -10.35 -7.85
N ASP A 116 10.27 -11.30 -8.62
CA ASP A 116 10.34 -11.30 -10.09
C ASP A 116 9.11 -10.61 -10.73
N SER A 117 8.05 -10.44 -9.95
CA SER A 117 6.75 -9.95 -10.38
C SER A 117 6.18 -9.03 -9.31
N ILE A 118 5.62 -7.90 -9.73
CA ILE A 118 4.94 -6.95 -8.84
C ILE A 118 3.60 -6.54 -9.42
N VAL A 119 2.57 -6.49 -8.57
CA VAL A 119 1.26 -5.96 -8.92
C VAL A 119 1.15 -4.55 -8.35
N LEU A 120 1.05 -3.56 -9.25
CA LEU A 120 0.91 -2.16 -8.91
C LEU A 120 -0.51 -1.65 -9.24
N GLY A 121 -0.85 -0.50 -8.68
CA GLY A 121 -2.13 0.18 -8.91
C GLY A 121 -1.99 1.69 -8.84
N ALA A 122 -3.11 2.39 -8.83
CA ALA A 122 -3.18 3.84 -8.78
C ALA A 122 -2.94 4.36 -7.34
N ILE A 123 -1.69 4.27 -6.87
CA ILE A 123 -1.26 4.69 -5.54
C ILE A 123 -1.59 6.18 -5.29
N GLY A 124 -2.27 6.48 -4.19
CA GLY A 124 -2.64 7.86 -3.84
C GLY A 124 -3.68 8.52 -4.73
N CYS A 125 -4.19 7.82 -5.76
CA CYS A 125 -5.24 8.34 -6.64
C CYS A 125 -6.66 7.98 -6.16
N GLY A 126 -6.77 7.35 -4.99
CA GLY A 126 -8.04 6.99 -4.35
C GLY A 126 -8.51 8.06 -3.39
N GLY A 127 -9.82 8.29 -3.34
CA GLY A 127 -10.46 9.26 -2.46
C GLY A 127 -11.22 10.31 -3.26
N LYS A 128 -12.55 10.32 -3.11
CA LYS A 128 -13.34 11.46 -3.55
C LYS A 128 -13.25 12.54 -2.47
N TYR A 129 -13.02 13.76 -2.91
CA TYR A 129 -13.25 14.99 -2.16
C TYR A 129 -14.52 14.87 -1.30
N ARG A 130 -14.39 15.11 -0.01
CA ARG A 130 -15.47 15.62 0.83
C ARG A 130 -15.15 17.06 1.16
#